data_AF-I6P9H2-F1
#
_entry.id   AF-I6P9H2-F1
#
_cell.length_a   1.000
_cell.length_b   1.000
_cell.length_c   1.000
_cell.angle_alpha   90.00
_cell.angle_beta   90.00
_cell.angle_gamma   90.00
#
_symmetry.space_group_name_H-M   'P 1'
#
loop_
_entity.id
_entity.type
_entity.pdbx_description
1 polymer ?
#
loop_
_entity_poly.entity_id
_entity_poly.type
_entity_poly.pdbx_seq_one_letter_code
_entity_poly.pdbx_strand_id
1 'polypeptide(L)'
;YGKVLVLDGVIQLTERDECAYQEMITHLPLCSIPNPKKVLVIGGGDGGVLREVSRHSSVEQIDICEIDKMVVDVSKQFFPSVA
;
A
#
# COMPACT_ATOMS: atom_id res chain seq x y z
N TYR A 1 -8.65 -7.43 15.36
CA TYR A 1 -8.11 -6.52 14.33
C TYR A 1 -7.78 -7.27 13.02
N GLY A 2 -8.23 -8.53 12.88
CA GLY A 2 -7.81 -9.37 11.75
C GLY A 2 -6.35 -9.78 11.87
N LYS A 3 -5.72 -10.14 10.75
CA LYS A 3 -4.27 -10.35 10.67
C LYS A 3 -3.53 -9.05 10.91
N VAL A 4 -2.32 -9.17 11.44
CA VAL A 4 -1.47 -8.04 11.84
C VAL A 4 -0.07 -8.28 11.31
N LEU A 5 0.50 -7.29 10.62
CA LEU A 5 1.90 -7.29 10.22
C LEU A 5 2.72 -6.52 11.25
N VAL A 6 3.81 -7.12 11.73
CA VAL A 6 4.71 -6.52 12.71
C VAL A 6 6.14 -6.63 12.19
N LEU A 7 6.86 -5.52 12.15
CA LEU A 7 8.28 -5.45 11.80
C LEU A 7 9.04 -4.90 13.00
N ASP A 8 10.08 -5.61 13.44
CA ASP A 8 10.92 -5.24 14.59
C ASP A 8 10.13 -4.86 15.86
N GLY A 9 9.01 -5.54 16.11
CA GLY A 9 8.15 -5.31 17.27
C GLY A 9 7.16 -4.13 17.11
N VAL A 10 7.15 -3.45 15.96
CA VAL A 10 6.23 -2.33 15.67
C VAL A 10 5.14 -2.79 14.70
N ILE A 11 3.87 -2.58 15.07
CA ILE A 11 2.72 -2.85 14.21
C ILE A 11 2.79 -1.94 12.99
N GLN A 12 2.80 -2.55 11.81
CA GLN A 12 2.76 -1.81 10.53
C GLN A 12 1.33 -1.64 10.03
N LEU A 13 0.51 -2.69 10.13
CA LEU A 13 -0.90 -2.65 9.73
C LEU A 13 -1.73 -3.67 10.49
N THR A 14 -3.05 -3.45 10.50
CA THR A 14 -4.04 -4.48 10.80
C THR A 14 -5.12 -4.49 9.72
N GLU A 15 -5.68 -5.66 9.38
CA GLU A 15 -6.75 -5.77 8.37
C GLU A 15 -7.98 -4.91 8.73
N ARG A 16 -8.20 -4.61 10.01
CA ARG A 16 -9.38 -3.87 10.46
C ARG A 16 -9.30 -2.38 10.13
N ASP A 17 -8.11 -1.78 10.20
CA ASP A 17 -7.93 -0.32 10.18
C ASP A 17 -6.89 0.18 9.18
N GLU A 18 -6.28 -0.71 8.38
CA GLU A 18 -5.35 -0.32 7.31
C GLU A 18 -5.94 0.71 6.34
N CYS A 19 -7.25 0.67 6.11
CA CYS A 19 -7.94 1.57 5.19
C CYS A 19 -7.73 3.04 5.57
N ALA A 20 -7.76 3.37 6.86
CA ALA A 20 -7.55 4.73 7.31
C ALA A 20 -6.14 5.25 6.96
N TYR A 21 -5.12 4.40 7.04
CA TYR A 21 -3.76 4.78 6.67
C TYR A 21 -3.58 4.81 5.15
N GLN A 22 -3.93 3.72 4.47
CA GLN A 22 -3.66 3.52 3.05
C GLN A 22 -4.47 4.47 2.16
N GLU A 23 -5.75 4.70 2.48
CA GLU A 23 -6.58 5.66 1.76
C GLU A 23 -6.03 7.08 1.94
N MET A 24 -5.67 7.46 3.16
CA MET A 24 -5.25 8.83 3.44
C MET A 24 -3.88 9.15 2.83
N ILE A 25 -2.89 8.26 2.99
CA ILE A 25 -1.56 8.49 2.41
C ILE A 25 -1.58 8.51 0.88
N THR A 26 -2.55 7.81 0.27
CA THR A 26 -2.70 7.72 -1.18
C THR A 26 -3.55 8.85 -1.76
N HIS A 27 -4.76 9.05 -1.24
CA HIS A 27 -5.74 9.95 -1.86
C HIS A 27 -5.49 11.41 -1.51
N LEU A 28 -4.90 11.73 -0.35
CA LEU A 28 -4.55 13.13 -0.05
C LEU A 28 -3.66 13.76 -1.15
N PRO A 29 -2.53 13.16 -1.56
CA PRO A 29 -1.73 13.73 -2.64
C PRO A 29 -2.38 13.54 -4.02
N LEU A 30 -2.92 12.36 -4.34
CA LEU A 30 -3.39 12.06 -5.69
C LEU A 30 -4.69 12.79 -6.06
N CYS A 31 -5.56 13.09 -5.10
CA CYS A 31 -6.76 13.92 -5.34
C CYS A 31 -6.45 15.43 -5.38
N SER A 32 -5.23 15.84 -5.03
CA SER A 32 -4.82 17.25 -5.01
C SER A 32 -4.16 17.70 -6.33
N ILE A 33 -3.99 16.80 -7.29
CA ILE A 33 -3.39 17.08 -8.59
C ILE A 33 -4.26 16.52 -9.73
N PRO A 34 -4.33 17.20 -10.89
CA PRO A 34 -5.10 16.70 -12.02
C PRO A 34 -4.36 15.54 -12.72
N ASN A 35 -5.06 14.43 -12.96
CA ASN A 35 -4.62 13.31 -13.78
C ASN A 35 -3.20 12.79 -13.46
N PRO A 36 -2.91 12.31 -12.24
CA PRO A 36 -1.63 11.67 -11.94
C PRO A 36 -1.37 10.48 -12.87
N LYS A 37 -0.17 10.41 -13.47
CA LYS A 37 0.21 9.37 -14.45
C LYS A 37 1.27 8.39 -13.96
N LYS A 38 2.31 8.90 -13.29
CA LYS A 38 3.42 8.10 -12.77
C LYS A 38 3.55 8.30 -11.29
N VAL A 39 3.51 7.22 -10.52
CA VAL A 39 3.52 7.24 -9.06
C VAL A 39 4.65 6.36 -8.57
N LEU A 40 5.46 6.88 -7.63
CA LEU A 40 6.48 6.12 -6.91
C LEU A 40 6.00 5.87 -5.48
N VAL A 41 5.98 4.62 -5.06
CA VAL A 41 5.70 4.19 -3.69
C VAL A 41 6.99 3.63 -3.08
N ILE A 42 7.41 4.19 -1.95
CA ILE A 42 8.58 3.72 -1.18
C ILE A 42 8.06 3.11 0.12
N GLY A 43 8.32 1.81 0.33
CA GLY A 43 7.75 1.07 1.45
C GLY A 43 6.27 0.76 1.23
N GLY A 44 5.98 -0.30 0.47
CA GLY A 44 4.63 -0.70 0.08
C GLY A 44 4.44 -2.21 0.05
N GLY A 45 5.27 -2.94 0.81
CA GLY A 45 5.37 -4.39 0.74
C GLY A 45 4.07 -5.16 1.02
N ASP A 46 3.09 -4.53 1.68
CA ASP A 46 1.77 -5.12 1.93
C ASP A 46 0.81 -5.07 0.72
N GLY A 47 1.08 -4.21 -0.26
CA GLY A 47 0.26 -4.00 -1.45
C GLY A 47 -0.97 -3.08 -1.28
N GLY A 48 -1.38 -2.73 -0.07
CA GLY A 48 -2.61 -1.97 0.14
C GLY A 48 -2.54 -0.53 -0.38
N VAL A 49 -1.38 0.13 -0.27
CA VAL A 49 -1.16 1.44 -0.93
C VAL A 49 -1.24 1.30 -2.46
N LEU A 50 -0.72 0.22 -3.05
CA LEU A 50 -0.79 -0.01 -4.50
C LEU A 50 -2.24 -0.20 -4.96
N ARG A 51 -3.04 -0.92 -4.17
CA ARG A 51 -4.49 -1.08 -4.40
C ARG A 51 -5.16 0.29 -4.46
N GLU A 52 -4.89 1.18 -3.51
CA GLU A 52 -5.50 2.51 -3.50
C GLU A 52 -5.01 3.41 -4.66
N VAL A 53 -3.73 3.35 -5.03
CA VAL A 53 -3.19 4.10 -6.19
C VAL A 53 -3.87 3.63 -7.47
N SER A 54 -4.09 2.31 -7.62
CA SER A 54 -4.72 1.71 -8.80
C SER A 54 -6.18 2.15 -9.05
N ARG A 55 -6.84 2.76 -8.06
CA ARG A 55 -8.19 3.32 -8.22
C ARG A 55 -8.21 4.59 -9.07
N HIS A 56 -7.06 5.26 -9.24
CA HIS A 56 -6.95 6.46 -10.08
C HIS A 56 -6.74 6.06 -11.54
N SER A 57 -7.81 6.14 -12.34
CA SER A 57 -7.80 5.69 -13.75
C SER A 57 -6.82 6.42 -14.68
N SER A 58 -6.31 7.59 -14.27
CA SER A 58 -5.28 8.31 -15.01
C SER A 58 -3.87 7.75 -14.81
N VAL A 59 -3.66 6.90 -13.80
CA VAL A 59 -2.34 6.33 -13.48
C VAL A 59 -1.97 5.30 -14.54
N GLU A 60 -0.82 5.50 -15.16
CA GLU A 60 -0.26 4.68 -16.23
C GLU A 60 0.87 3.77 -15.73
N GLN A 61 1.60 4.18 -14.68
CA GLN A 61 2.72 3.44 -14.11
C GLN A 61 2.81 3.66 -12.60
N ILE A 62 2.98 2.55 -11.86
CA ILE A 62 3.26 2.55 -10.42
C ILE A 62 4.59 1.85 -10.20
N ASP A 63 5.60 2.61 -9.82
CA ASP A 63 6.89 2.07 -9.39
C ASP A 63 6.84 1.84 -7.88
N ILE A 64 7.15 0.62 -7.43
CA ILE A 64 7.27 0.30 -6.01
C ILE A 64 8.74 -0.04 -5.69
N CYS A 65 9.25 0.56 -4.62
CA CYS A 65 10.53 0.23 -4.04
C CYS A 65 10.32 -0.33 -2.63
N GLU A 66 10.44 -1.65 -2.50
CA GLU A 66 10.49 -2.36 -1.23
C GLU A 66 11.86 -3.02 -1.11
N ILE A 67 12.54 -2.76 0.02
CA ILE A 67 13.91 -3.24 0.25
C ILE A 67 13.91 -4.69 0.70
N ASP A 68 12.90 -5.10 1.48
CA ASP A 68 12.84 -6.44 2.04
C ASP A 68 11.84 -7.32 1.29
N LYS A 69 12.41 -8.24 0.50
CA LYS A 69 11.63 -9.24 -0.23
C LYS A 69 10.77 -10.11 0.69
N MET A 70 11.19 -10.36 1.94
CA MET A 70 10.41 -11.14 2.89
C MET A 70 9.07 -10.49 3.21
N VAL A 71 9.04 -9.16 3.35
CA VAL A 71 7.80 -8.40 3.61
C VAL A 71 6.82 -8.60 2.45
N VAL A 72 7.30 -8.54 1.21
CA VAL A 72 6.46 -8.76 0.02
C VAL A 72 5.93 -10.19 -0.04
N ASP A 73 6.79 -11.17 0.20
CA ASP A 73 6.42 -12.60 0.07
C ASP A 73 5.43 -13.01 1.17
N VAL A 74 5.64 -12.57 2.41
CA VAL A 74 4.71 -12.77 3.54
C VAL A 74 3.38 -12.07 3.27
N SER A 75 3.41 -10.84 2.77
CA SER A 75 2.18 -10.09 2.49
C SER A 75 1.34 -10.76 1.40
N LYS A 76 1.95 -11.22 0.31
CA LYS A 76 1.26 -11.99 -0.73
C LYS A 76 0.66 -13.29 -0.21
N GLN A 77 1.35 -13.98 0.69
CA GLN A 77 0.89 -15.25 1.24
C GLN A 77 -0.27 -15.09 2.22
N PHE A 78 -0.18 -14.14 3.14
CA PHE A 78 -1.10 -14.05 4.26
C PHE A 78 -2.15 -12.94 4.12
N PHE A 79 -1.91 -11.93 3.28
CA PHE A 79 -2.81 -10.80 3.06
C PHE A 79 -3.29 -10.68 1.59
N PRO A 80 -3.82 -11.75 0.97
CA PRO A 80 -4.23 -11.73 -0.44
C PRO A 80 -5.43 -10.82 -0.74
N SER A 81 -6.12 -10.31 0.27
CA SER A 81 -7.22 -9.35 0.13
C SER A 81 -6.79 -7.89 0.37
N VAL A 82 -5.58 -7.68 0.89
CA VAL A 82 -4.99 -6.35 1.06
C VAL A 82 -4.27 -5.95 -0.22
N ALA A 83 -3.45 -6.87 -0.74
CA ALA A 83 -2.67 -6.74 -1.96
C ALA A 83 -3.51 -6.81 -3.25
#